data_AF-A0A5Q4BL61-F1
#
_entry.id   AF-A0A5Q4BL61-F1
#
_cell.length_a   1.000
_cell.length_b   1.000
_cell.length_c   1.000
_cell.angle_alpha   90.00
_cell.angle_beta   90.00
_cell.angle_gamma   90.00
#
_symmetry.space_group_name_H-M   'P 1'
#
loop_
_entity.id
_entity.type
_entity.pdbx_description
1 polymer ?
#
loop_
_entity_poly.entity_id
_entity_poly.type
_entity_poly.pdbx_seq_one_letter_code
_entity_poly.pdbx_strand_id
1 'polypeptide(L)'
;MTAGLSVGAPLLIAENAFPTHRGIASSIYNCGWYIGAIVAAWATFGTRNMEGDVSWQIPSGLMALLPLMTVPALLMMDESPRWLVSKDRADEARANLARTHCGGDVNHPLVSFEMVEIEETLKAEKEANETTSWADLWATPGNRHRLWICASLGIFAQWSGNGVVSYYLAIILESVGITSVTDQTLISACLQIWNLIWSVAAAVCVDKVGRKALFMSSGIIMLVSYIIVTGLSGSFDATKHGPTGLAVVPFLFICFLGYDLALTPLVISYPVEIWPYQLRARGLATCQMVSLAAIFFNTFINPIALDAIQWKYYFVFVVILVAMLFSAWFTYPETRGRTLETIAWLFDKEQANVGIVLAEDKLEGTEMHIEDPSPEESHNEKGARV
;
A
#
# COMPACT_ATOMS: atom_id res chain seq x y z
N MET A 1 20.70 -7.87 -0.54
CA MET A 1 20.31 -7.95 -1.95
C MET A 1 18.80 -7.80 -2.13
N THR A 2 17.97 -8.54 -1.40
CA THR A 2 16.50 -8.39 -1.39
C THR A 2 16.01 -7.00 -0.97
N ALA A 3 16.57 -6.41 0.09
CA ALA A 3 16.21 -5.05 0.53
C ALA A 3 16.58 -3.95 -0.49
N GLY A 4 17.64 -4.17 -1.27
CA GLY A 4 18.06 -3.23 -2.32
C GLY A 4 17.13 -3.29 -3.53
N LEU A 5 16.67 -4.49 -3.91
CA LEU A 5 15.68 -4.68 -4.98
C LEU A 5 14.28 -4.22 -4.57
N SER A 6 13.87 -4.41 -3.31
CA SER A 6 12.55 -4.00 -2.84
C SER A 6 12.35 -2.48 -2.78
N VAL A 7 13.43 -1.73 -2.57
CA VAL A 7 13.41 -0.26 -2.47
C VAL A 7 13.85 0.39 -3.79
N GLY A 8 14.88 -0.17 -4.44
CA GLY A 8 15.45 0.38 -5.67
C GLY A 8 14.62 0.12 -6.92
N ALA A 9 13.97 -1.04 -7.05
CA ALA A 9 13.17 -1.35 -8.22
C ALA A 9 11.94 -0.44 -8.41
N PRO A 10 11.10 -0.18 -7.39
CA PRO A 10 9.96 0.72 -7.58
C PRO A 10 10.41 2.16 -7.84
N LEU A 11 11.53 2.60 -7.25
CA LEU A 11 12.11 3.91 -7.51
C LEU A 11 12.57 4.02 -8.97
N LEU A 12 13.32 3.04 -9.45
CA LEU A 12 13.83 3.02 -10.82
C LEU A 12 12.69 2.92 -11.86
N ILE A 13 11.63 2.18 -11.56
CA ILE A 13 10.41 2.14 -12.38
C ILE A 13 9.72 3.50 -12.38
N ALA A 14 9.57 4.16 -11.23
CA ALA A 14 8.94 5.47 -11.13
C ALA A 14 9.75 6.57 -11.85
N GLU A 15 11.07 6.44 -11.90
CA GLU A 15 11.98 7.41 -12.51
C GLU A 15 12.14 7.21 -14.03
N ASN A 16 12.13 5.97 -14.52
CA ASN A 16 12.23 5.65 -15.95
C ASN A 16 10.89 5.61 -16.68
N ALA A 17 9.76 5.50 -15.97
CA ALA A 17 8.45 5.46 -16.60
C ALA A 17 7.97 6.85 -17.03
N PHE A 18 7.28 6.87 -18.17
CA PHE A 18 6.62 8.07 -18.69
C PHE A 18 5.66 8.66 -17.64
N PRO A 19 5.61 9.99 -17.43
CA PRO A 19 4.85 10.63 -16.35
C PRO A 19 3.41 10.12 -16.17
N THR A 20 2.69 9.95 -17.27
CA THR A 20 1.29 9.48 -17.29
C THR A 20 1.12 8.02 -16.86
N HIS A 21 2.17 7.20 -16.96
CA HIS A 21 2.16 5.77 -16.65
C HIS A 21 2.85 5.43 -15.32
N ARG A 22 3.53 6.38 -14.67
CA ARG A 22 4.29 6.16 -13.42
C ARG A 22 3.44 5.52 -12.31
N GLY A 23 2.21 6.01 -12.12
CA GLY A 23 1.30 5.50 -11.09
C GLY A 23 0.86 4.05 -11.35
N ILE A 24 0.59 3.71 -12.61
CA ILE A 24 0.19 2.35 -13.02
C ILE A 24 1.39 1.40 -12.88
N ALA A 25 2.57 1.81 -13.37
CA ALA A 25 3.79 0.99 -13.29
C ALA A 25 4.22 0.70 -11.84
N SER A 26 4.13 1.70 -10.95
CA SER A 26 4.42 1.55 -9.52
C SER A 26 3.40 0.64 -8.80
N SER A 27 2.14 0.67 -9.24
CA SER A 27 1.08 -0.19 -8.71
C SER A 27 1.26 -1.64 -9.16
N ILE A 28 1.66 -1.87 -10.42
CA ILE A 28 2.00 -3.20 -10.95
C ILE A 28 3.16 -3.83 -10.16
N TYR A 29 4.15 -3.03 -9.75
CA TYR A 29 5.26 -3.52 -8.93
C TYR A 29 4.79 -4.12 -7.60
N ASN A 30 3.89 -3.44 -6.87
CA ASN A 30 3.33 -3.96 -5.62
C ASN A 30 2.51 -5.25 -5.85
N CYS A 31 1.79 -5.35 -6.98
CA CYS A 31 1.09 -6.57 -7.35
C CYS A 31 2.05 -7.74 -7.67
N GLY A 32 3.29 -7.43 -8.06
CA GLY A 32 4.35 -8.41 -8.31
C GLY A 32 4.68 -9.30 -7.11
N TRP A 33 4.47 -8.80 -5.88
CA TRP A 33 4.59 -9.61 -4.66
C TRP A 33 3.68 -10.84 -4.70
N TYR A 34 2.40 -10.64 -5.03
CA TYR A 34 1.43 -11.73 -5.11
C TYR A 34 1.70 -12.66 -6.28
N ILE A 35 2.21 -12.16 -7.41
CA ILE A 35 2.63 -13.01 -8.54
C ILE A 35 3.74 -13.97 -8.10
N GLY A 36 4.78 -13.47 -7.42
CA GLY A 36 5.84 -14.31 -6.87
C GLY A 36 5.31 -15.33 -5.87
N ALA A 37 4.37 -14.92 -5.01
CA ALA A 37 3.75 -15.79 -4.03
C ALA A 37 2.86 -16.89 -4.66
N ILE A 38 2.19 -16.60 -5.77
CA ILE A 38 1.43 -17.58 -6.57
C ILE A 38 2.39 -18.62 -7.15
N VAL A 39 3.46 -18.19 -7.82
CA VAL A 39 4.45 -19.13 -8.40
C VAL A 39 5.03 -20.03 -7.31
N ALA A 40 5.35 -19.46 -6.15
CA ALA A 40 5.83 -20.20 -4.99
C ALA A 40 4.80 -21.24 -4.51
N ALA A 41 3.56 -20.82 -4.24
CA ALA A 41 2.52 -21.70 -3.72
C ALA A 41 2.17 -22.84 -4.68
N TRP A 42 2.11 -22.57 -5.99
CA TRP A 42 1.82 -23.59 -7.01
C TRP A 42 3.01 -24.53 -7.24
N ALA A 43 4.26 -24.04 -7.15
CA ALA A 43 5.43 -24.90 -7.20
C ALA A 43 5.47 -25.86 -6.01
N THR A 44 5.13 -25.39 -4.81
CA THR A 44 4.98 -26.24 -3.61
C THR A 44 3.82 -27.23 -3.76
N PHE A 45 2.69 -26.80 -4.33
CA PHE A 45 1.56 -27.70 -4.62
C PHE A 45 1.95 -28.82 -5.60
N GLY A 46 2.72 -28.51 -6.65
CA GLY A 46 3.13 -29.49 -7.66
C GLY A 46 4.17 -30.50 -7.16
N THR A 47 5.02 -30.11 -6.21
CA THR A 47 6.11 -30.93 -5.66
C THR A 47 5.70 -31.71 -4.39
N ARG A 48 4.46 -31.52 -3.92
CA ARG A 48 3.95 -32.11 -2.66
C ARG A 48 3.94 -33.64 -2.62
N ASN A 49 3.76 -34.30 -3.77
CA ASN A 49 3.68 -35.76 -3.87
C ASN A 49 5.05 -36.42 -4.10
N MET A 50 6.12 -35.64 -4.17
CA MET A 50 7.48 -36.17 -4.34
C MET A 50 8.02 -36.65 -3.00
N GLU A 51 8.50 -37.89 -2.94
CA GLU A 51 9.13 -38.45 -1.75
C GLU A 51 10.58 -37.93 -1.60
N GLY A 52 10.95 -37.56 -0.37
CA GLY A 52 12.31 -37.13 0.01
C GLY A 52 12.56 -35.61 -0.04
N ASP A 53 13.82 -35.22 0.15
CA ASP A 53 14.25 -33.81 0.24
C ASP A 53 14.00 -32.99 -1.05
N VAL A 54 13.77 -33.67 -2.16
CA VAL A 54 13.48 -33.07 -3.47
C VAL A 54 12.20 -32.21 -3.42
N SER A 55 11.23 -32.56 -2.56
CA SER A 55 9.95 -31.85 -2.43
C SER A 55 10.11 -30.39 -1.98
N TRP A 56 11.07 -30.08 -1.11
CA TRP A 56 11.33 -28.70 -0.66
C TRP A 56 12.46 -28.03 -1.46
N GLN A 57 13.40 -28.81 -2.01
CA GLN A 57 14.52 -28.30 -2.79
C GLN A 57 14.08 -27.70 -4.14
N ILE A 58 13.13 -28.33 -4.84
CA ILE A 58 12.67 -27.83 -6.14
C ILE A 58 11.98 -26.46 -6.02
N PRO A 59 10.98 -26.25 -5.13
CA PRO A 59 10.38 -24.92 -4.96
C PRO A 59 11.40 -23.88 -4.52
N SER A 60 12.31 -24.24 -3.59
CA SER A 60 13.35 -23.33 -3.12
C SER A 60 14.34 -22.94 -4.22
N GLY A 61 14.74 -23.91 -5.05
CA GLY A 61 15.61 -23.69 -6.20
C GLY A 61 14.94 -22.85 -7.29
N LEU A 62 13.65 -23.07 -7.55
CA LEU A 62 12.87 -22.24 -8.49
C LEU A 62 12.76 -20.79 -8.00
N MET A 63 12.54 -20.60 -6.69
CA MET A 63 12.52 -19.27 -6.08
C MET A 63 13.89 -18.59 -6.12
N ALA A 64 14.99 -19.36 -6.04
CA ALA A 64 16.35 -18.83 -6.22
C ALA A 64 16.69 -18.52 -7.68
N LEU A 65 16.05 -19.18 -8.65
CA LEU A 65 16.27 -18.98 -10.08
C LEU A 65 15.63 -17.68 -10.58
N LEU A 66 14.47 -17.29 -10.04
CA LEU A 66 13.79 -16.04 -10.38
C LEU A 66 14.70 -14.78 -10.24
N PRO A 67 15.36 -14.52 -9.10
CA PRO A 67 16.27 -13.38 -9.00
C PRO A 67 17.50 -13.54 -9.89
N LEU A 68 17.99 -14.76 -10.12
CA LEU A 68 19.11 -14.99 -11.07
C LEU A 68 18.73 -14.61 -12.51
N MET A 69 17.49 -14.85 -12.92
CA MET A 69 16.98 -14.39 -14.22
C MET A 69 16.87 -12.86 -14.31
N THR A 70 16.69 -12.16 -13.18
CA THR A 70 16.63 -10.69 -13.17
C THR A 70 18.00 -10.02 -13.26
N VAL A 71 19.10 -10.72 -12.93
CA VAL A 71 20.46 -10.12 -12.95
C VAL A 71 20.89 -9.66 -14.36
N PRO A 72 20.74 -10.47 -15.44
CA PRO A 72 21.03 -10.01 -16.79
C PRO A 72 20.14 -8.83 -17.21
N ALA A 73 18.86 -8.85 -16.83
CA ALA A 73 17.93 -7.77 -17.13
C ALA A 73 18.35 -6.46 -16.46
N LEU A 74 18.85 -6.52 -15.21
CA LEU A 74 19.39 -5.35 -14.51
C LEU A 74 20.64 -4.78 -15.19
N LEU A 75 21.50 -5.62 -15.76
CA LEU A 75 22.71 -5.17 -16.47
C LEU A 75 22.42 -4.55 -17.85
N MET A 76 21.28 -4.88 -18.45
CA MET A 76 20.83 -4.33 -19.72
C MET A 76 19.92 -3.11 -19.54
N MET A 77 19.50 -2.81 -18.31
CA MET A 77 18.58 -1.73 -18.02
C MET A 77 19.32 -0.42 -17.85
N ASP A 78 18.70 0.65 -18.34
CA ASP A 78 19.31 1.96 -18.27
C ASP A 78 19.19 2.57 -16.87
N GLU A 79 20.29 3.15 -16.39
CA GLU A 79 20.35 3.85 -15.12
C GLU A 79 19.32 4.99 -15.03
N SER A 80 18.86 5.29 -13.82
CA SER A 80 17.94 6.39 -13.60
C SER A 80 18.49 7.74 -14.09
N PRO A 81 17.74 8.50 -14.93
CA PRO A 81 18.08 9.85 -15.32
C PRO A 81 18.30 10.78 -14.11
N ARG A 82 17.52 10.63 -13.04
CA ARG A 82 17.68 11.42 -11.80
C ARG A 82 19.01 11.12 -11.11
N TRP A 83 19.38 9.84 -11.04
CA TRP A 83 20.67 9.43 -10.48
C TRP A 83 21.84 9.97 -11.30
N LEU A 84 21.76 9.89 -12.63
CA LEU A 84 22.79 10.44 -13.53
C LEU A 84 22.98 11.95 -13.35
N VAL A 85 21.88 12.72 -13.27
CA VAL A 85 21.95 14.17 -12.99
C VAL A 85 22.56 14.43 -11.59
N SER A 86 22.22 13.63 -10.57
CA SER A 86 22.81 13.78 -9.23
C SER A 86 24.32 13.50 -9.16
N LYS A 87 24.88 12.84 -10.19
CA LYS A 87 26.29 12.53 -10.36
C LYS A 87 26.99 13.43 -11.38
N ASP A 88 26.38 14.57 -11.71
CA ASP A 88 26.88 15.53 -12.71
C ASP A 88 27.02 14.93 -14.13
N ARG A 89 26.24 13.87 -14.44
CA ARG A 89 26.20 13.19 -15.76
C ARG A 89 24.93 13.55 -16.54
N ALA A 90 24.65 14.85 -16.67
CA ALA A 90 23.40 15.35 -17.28
C ALA A 90 23.24 15.00 -18.77
N ASP A 91 24.34 14.91 -19.52
CA ASP A 91 24.28 14.57 -20.95
C ASP A 91 23.87 13.11 -21.19
N GLU A 92 24.32 12.19 -20.32
CA GLU A 92 23.90 10.80 -20.34
C GLU A 92 22.43 10.64 -19.92
N ALA A 93 21.98 11.43 -18.93
CA ALA A 93 20.57 11.48 -18.53
C ALA A 93 19.68 11.95 -19.71
N ARG A 94 20.12 12.95 -20.48
CA ARG A 94 19.41 13.45 -21.66
C ARG A 94 19.32 12.39 -22.76
N ALA A 95 20.43 11.69 -23.05
CA ALA A 95 20.45 10.61 -24.04
C ALA A 95 19.54 9.44 -23.64
N ASN A 96 19.48 9.13 -22.34
CA ASN A 96 18.62 8.09 -21.80
C ASN A 96 17.14 8.47 -21.94
N LEU A 97 16.72 9.65 -21.46
CA LEU A 97 15.35 10.14 -21.62
C LEU A 97 14.91 10.20 -23.09
N ALA A 98 15.80 10.65 -23.98
CA ALA A 98 15.53 10.67 -25.41
C ALA A 98 15.23 9.26 -25.95
N ARG A 99 16.02 8.24 -25.58
CA ARG A 99 15.80 6.86 -26.00
C ARG A 99 14.49 6.29 -25.44
N THR A 100 14.20 6.54 -24.17
CA THR A 100 13.08 5.90 -23.46
C THR A 100 11.73 6.57 -23.75
N HIS A 101 11.70 7.89 -23.91
CA HIS A 101 10.46 8.67 -24.07
C HIS A 101 10.22 9.20 -25.49
N CYS A 102 11.29 9.48 -26.25
CA CYS A 102 11.20 10.17 -27.55
C CYS A 102 11.77 9.35 -28.72
N GLY A 103 11.97 8.03 -28.55
CA GLY A 103 12.47 7.15 -29.61
C GLY A 103 13.89 7.48 -30.10
N GLY A 104 14.67 8.22 -29.31
CA GLY A 104 16.05 8.62 -29.60
C GLY A 104 16.24 10.08 -30.02
N ASP A 105 15.17 10.90 -30.11
CA ASP A 105 15.32 12.33 -30.42
C ASP A 105 15.69 13.15 -29.18
N VAL A 106 16.97 13.54 -29.10
CA VAL A 106 17.55 14.32 -27.99
C VAL A 106 17.07 15.77 -27.98
N ASN A 107 16.62 16.30 -29.13
CA ASN A 107 16.18 17.69 -29.26
C ASN A 107 14.67 17.85 -29.06
N HIS A 108 13.96 16.76 -28.78
CA HIS A 108 12.52 16.84 -28.56
C HIS A 108 12.21 17.74 -27.34
N PRO A 109 11.26 18.68 -27.44
CA PRO A 109 10.95 19.63 -26.35
C PRO A 109 10.63 18.95 -25.01
N LEU A 110 10.05 17.74 -25.04
CA LEU A 110 9.74 16.95 -23.86
C LEU A 110 11.00 16.59 -23.05
N VAL A 111 12.10 16.24 -23.71
CA VAL A 111 13.35 15.86 -23.02
C VAL A 111 13.93 17.07 -22.29
N SER A 112 13.87 18.25 -22.91
CA SER A 112 14.33 19.49 -22.28
C SER A 112 13.46 19.86 -21.07
N PHE A 113 12.15 19.70 -21.20
CA PHE A 113 11.21 19.93 -20.09
C PHE A 113 11.45 18.99 -18.91
N GLU A 114 11.56 17.67 -19.18
CA GLU A 114 11.81 16.66 -18.13
C GLU A 114 13.18 16.85 -17.46
N MET A 115 14.21 17.24 -18.21
CA MET A 115 15.53 17.56 -17.63
C MET A 115 15.48 18.74 -16.66
N VAL A 116 14.76 19.82 -17.03
CA VAL A 116 14.56 20.97 -16.14
C VAL A 116 13.80 20.57 -14.88
N GLU A 117 12.71 19.81 -15.03
CA GLU A 117 11.93 19.29 -13.90
C GLU A 117 12.81 18.46 -12.95
N ILE A 118 13.63 17.55 -13.48
CA ILE A 118 14.54 16.71 -12.70
C ILE A 118 15.57 17.56 -11.94
N GLU A 119 16.19 18.54 -12.61
CA GLU A 119 17.19 19.42 -12.00
C GLU A 119 16.60 20.29 -10.88
N GLU A 120 15.41 20.87 -11.09
CA GLU A 120 14.70 21.65 -10.07
C GLU A 120 14.31 20.79 -8.88
N THR A 121 13.79 19.59 -9.14
CA THR A 121 13.41 18.63 -8.09
C THR A 121 14.63 18.21 -7.26
N LEU A 122 15.76 17.88 -7.90
CA LEU A 122 17.01 17.51 -7.22
C LEU A 122 17.56 18.65 -6.37
N LYS A 123 17.51 19.90 -6.86
CA LYS A 123 17.91 21.08 -6.08
C LYS A 123 17.03 21.22 -4.84
N ALA A 124 15.72 21.12 -4.99
CA ALA A 124 14.77 21.17 -3.87
C ALA A 124 15.00 20.04 -2.86
N GLU A 125 15.32 18.82 -3.30
CA GLU A 125 15.64 17.69 -2.40
C GLU A 125 16.95 17.88 -1.65
N LYS A 126 17.95 18.46 -2.31
CA LYS A 126 19.24 18.74 -1.69
C LYS A 126 19.11 19.83 -0.63
N GLU A 127 18.43 20.93 -0.97
CA GLU A 127 18.11 22.00 -0.02
C GLU A 127 17.28 21.47 1.15
N ALA A 128 16.26 20.65 0.89
CA ALA A 128 15.49 20.01 1.95
C ALA A 128 16.36 19.12 2.86
N ASN A 129 17.22 18.28 2.30
CA ASN A 129 18.08 17.42 3.12
C ASN A 129 19.12 18.19 3.94
N GLU A 130 19.64 19.30 3.42
CA GLU A 130 20.61 20.17 4.10
C GLU A 130 19.94 21.01 5.20
N THR A 131 18.70 21.46 4.99
CA THR A 131 17.96 22.32 5.93
C THR A 131 17.18 21.56 6.99
N THR A 132 16.83 20.30 6.74
CA THR A 132 15.95 19.53 7.61
C THR A 132 16.76 18.52 8.43
N SER A 133 16.44 18.33 9.71
CA SER A 133 17.00 17.33 10.63
C SER A 133 15.98 16.24 11.02
N TRP A 134 16.44 15.08 11.53
CA TRP A 134 15.53 14.03 12.04
C TRP A 134 14.70 14.53 13.23
N ALA A 135 15.20 15.54 13.97
CA ALA A 135 14.47 16.19 15.05
C ALA A 135 13.22 16.94 14.54
N ASP A 136 13.19 17.38 13.28
CA ASP A 136 12.09 18.17 12.71
C ASP A 136 10.82 17.34 12.50
N LEU A 137 10.95 16.01 12.48
CA LEU A 137 9.81 15.08 12.52
C LEU A 137 8.98 15.23 13.81
N TRP A 138 9.58 15.69 14.91
CA TRP A 138 8.90 15.89 16.20
C TRP A 138 8.81 17.37 16.61
N ALA A 139 9.30 18.30 15.78
CA ALA A 139 9.38 19.71 16.13
C ALA A 139 8.00 20.37 16.25
N THR A 140 7.11 20.20 15.26
CA THR A 140 5.80 20.84 15.24
C THR A 140 4.67 19.91 15.70
N PRO A 141 3.56 20.46 16.25
CA PRO A 141 2.41 19.66 16.64
C PRO A 141 1.79 18.89 15.47
N GLY A 142 1.74 19.48 14.26
CA GLY A 142 1.27 18.78 13.06
C GLY A 142 2.20 17.66 12.60
N ASN A 143 3.53 17.83 12.70
CA ASN A 143 4.48 16.75 12.40
C ASN A 143 4.40 15.60 13.41
N ARG A 144 4.14 15.89 14.68
CA ARG A 144 3.89 14.84 15.70
C ARG A 144 2.64 14.03 15.37
N HIS A 145 1.57 14.67 14.91
CA HIS A 145 0.34 14.00 14.47
C HIS A 145 0.60 13.12 13.24
N ARG A 146 1.31 13.65 12.23
CA ARG A 146 1.74 12.87 11.04
C ARG A 146 2.59 11.65 11.42
N LEU A 147 3.54 11.83 12.33
CA LEU A 147 4.41 10.77 12.79
C LEU A 147 3.67 9.70 13.59
N TRP A 148 2.72 10.11 14.43
CA TRP A 148 1.85 9.16 15.12
C TRP A 148 1.07 8.31 14.12
N ILE A 149 0.51 8.93 13.07
CA ILE A 149 -0.24 8.18 12.04
C ILE A 149 0.68 7.21 11.28
N CYS A 150 1.90 7.63 10.91
CA CYS A 150 2.86 6.72 10.28
C CYS A 150 3.27 5.56 11.18
N ALA A 151 3.50 5.82 12.47
CA ALA A 151 3.83 4.78 13.43
C ALA A 151 2.66 3.81 13.64
N SER A 152 1.44 4.33 13.84
CA SER A 152 0.24 3.51 14.00
C SER A 152 -0.05 2.70 12.75
N LEU A 153 0.07 3.30 11.56
CA LEU A 153 -0.14 2.62 10.28
C LEU A 153 0.86 1.49 10.06
N GLY A 154 2.15 1.69 10.38
CA GLY A 154 3.16 0.64 10.28
C GLY A 154 2.91 -0.52 11.25
N ILE A 155 2.43 -0.24 12.47
CA ILE A 155 2.03 -1.28 13.43
C ILE A 155 0.82 -2.04 12.89
N PHE A 156 -0.26 -1.34 12.50
CA PHE A 156 -1.49 -1.97 12.03
C PHE A 156 -1.30 -2.74 10.73
N ALA A 157 -0.40 -2.32 9.84
CA ALA A 157 -0.03 -3.07 8.65
C ALA A 157 0.40 -4.51 8.98
N GLN A 158 1.16 -4.68 10.06
CA GLN A 158 1.76 -5.98 10.39
C GLN A 158 0.96 -6.73 11.46
N TRP A 159 0.36 -6.01 12.39
CA TRP A 159 -0.39 -6.57 13.52
C TRP A 159 -1.87 -6.80 13.21
N SER A 160 -2.35 -6.45 12.03
CA SER A 160 -3.70 -6.80 11.56
C SER A 160 -3.90 -8.29 11.26
N GLY A 161 -2.84 -9.11 11.47
CA GLY A 161 -2.92 -10.56 11.48
C GLY A 161 -2.64 -11.24 10.14
N ASN A 162 -2.29 -10.48 9.08
CA ASN A 162 -1.82 -11.07 7.82
C ASN A 162 -0.66 -12.06 8.07
N GLY A 163 0.33 -11.68 8.87
CA GLY A 163 1.46 -12.56 9.17
C GLY A 163 1.04 -13.88 9.81
N VAL A 164 0.08 -13.87 10.74
CA VAL A 164 -0.37 -15.12 11.38
C VAL A 164 -1.09 -16.01 10.39
N VAL A 165 -2.04 -15.46 9.63
CA VAL A 165 -2.81 -16.28 8.71
C VAL A 165 -1.94 -16.78 7.56
N SER A 166 -1.02 -15.96 7.03
CA SER A 166 -0.11 -16.36 5.95
C SER A 166 0.91 -17.41 6.37
N TYR A 167 1.62 -17.21 7.50
CA TYR A 167 2.70 -18.12 7.91
C TYR A 167 2.20 -19.37 8.62
N TYR A 168 1.07 -19.28 9.31
CA TYR A 168 0.55 -20.39 10.10
C TYR A 168 -0.71 -21.01 9.51
N LEU A 169 -1.08 -20.68 8.26
CA LEU A 169 -2.26 -21.21 7.58
C LEU A 169 -2.37 -22.73 7.73
N ALA A 170 -1.27 -23.46 7.49
CA ALA A 170 -1.25 -24.92 7.61
C ALA A 170 -1.62 -25.41 9.02
N ILE A 171 -1.06 -24.78 10.06
CA ILE A 171 -1.35 -25.10 11.47
C ILE A 171 -2.80 -24.74 11.81
N ILE A 172 -3.30 -23.62 11.31
CA ILE A 172 -4.69 -23.20 11.50
C ILE A 172 -5.64 -24.21 10.85
N LEU A 173 -5.39 -24.60 9.60
CA LEU A 173 -6.20 -25.58 8.88
C LEU A 173 -6.14 -26.96 9.55
N GLU A 174 -4.97 -27.36 10.06
CA GLU A 174 -4.79 -28.60 10.83
C GLU A 174 -5.59 -28.56 12.14
N SER A 175 -5.52 -27.46 12.90
CA SER A 175 -6.26 -27.27 14.15
C SER A 175 -7.78 -27.32 13.96
N VAL A 176 -8.22 -27.20 12.70
CA VAL A 176 -9.61 -27.13 12.26
C VAL A 176 -10.05 -28.43 11.53
N GLY A 177 -9.18 -29.45 11.52
CA GLY A 177 -9.47 -30.79 11.01
C GLY A 177 -9.13 -31.02 9.53
N ILE A 178 -8.52 -30.03 8.86
CA ILE A 178 -8.00 -30.18 7.49
C ILE A 178 -6.54 -30.60 7.59
N THR A 179 -6.31 -31.90 7.67
CA THR A 179 -4.96 -32.50 7.83
C THR A 179 -4.30 -32.88 6.50
N SER A 180 -5.07 -32.86 5.40
CA SER A 180 -4.57 -33.19 4.07
C SER A 180 -3.63 -32.08 3.57
N VAL A 181 -2.35 -32.42 3.37
CA VAL A 181 -1.35 -31.51 2.77
C VAL A 181 -1.80 -31.01 1.40
N THR A 182 -2.52 -31.84 0.64
CA THR A 182 -3.09 -31.45 -0.66
C THR A 182 -4.08 -30.30 -0.50
N ASP A 183 -4.97 -30.39 0.49
CA ASP A 183 -6.02 -29.38 0.67
C ASP A 183 -5.43 -28.10 1.26
N GLN A 184 -4.48 -28.21 2.20
CA GLN A 184 -3.79 -27.05 2.78
C GLN A 184 -2.99 -26.26 1.73
N THR A 185 -2.22 -26.97 0.89
CA THR A 185 -1.43 -26.33 -0.19
C THR A 185 -2.32 -25.76 -1.28
N LEU A 186 -3.45 -26.41 -1.61
CA LEU A 186 -4.45 -25.87 -2.54
C LEU A 186 -5.09 -24.59 -2.01
N ILE A 187 -5.54 -24.59 -0.74
CA ILE A 187 -6.14 -23.42 -0.10
C ILE A 187 -5.16 -22.24 -0.10
N SER A 188 -3.89 -22.49 0.25
CA SER A 188 -2.83 -21.48 0.19
C SER A 188 -2.64 -20.92 -1.23
N ALA A 189 -2.57 -21.79 -2.25
CA ALA A 189 -2.42 -21.36 -3.63
C ALA A 189 -3.62 -20.54 -4.14
N CYS A 190 -4.85 -20.94 -3.81
CA CYS A 190 -6.07 -20.20 -4.11
C CYS A 190 -6.12 -18.85 -3.39
N LEU A 191 -5.64 -18.79 -2.15
CA LEU A 191 -5.59 -17.57 -1.35
C LEU A 191 -4.69 -16.52 -2.01
N GLN A 192 -3.54 -16.92 -2.58
CA GLN A 192 -2.67 -15.97 -3.27
C GLN A 192 -3.26 -15.43 -4.58
N ILE A 193 -4.03 -16.23 -5.31
CA ILE A 193 -4.79 -15.76 -6.47
C ILE A 193 -5.86 -14.77 -6.05
N TRP A 194 -6.58 -15.08 -4.96
CA TRP A 194 -7.59 -14.19 -4.39
C TRP A 194 -6.99 -12.84 -3.99
N ASN A 195 -5.86 -12.85 -3.29
CA ASN A 195 -5.14 -11.65 -2.87
C ASN A 195 -4.71 -10.79 -4.07
N LEU A 196 -4.19 -11.42 -5.14
CA LEU A 196 -3.81 -10.69 -6.36
C LEU A 196 -5.01 -9.96 -6.98
N ILE A 197 -6.15 -10.63 -7.14
CA ILE A 197 -7.35 -10.04 -7.77
C ILE A 197 -7.82 -8.82 -6.98
N TRP A 198 -7.90 -8.95 -5.65
CA TRP A 198 -8.40 -7.87 -4.80
C TRP A 198 -7.39 -6.76 -4.59
N SER A 199 -6.10 -7.05 -4.54
CA SER A 199 -5.06 -6.02 -4.51
C SER A 199 -5.08 -5.16 -5.77
N VAL A 200 -5.26 -5.76 -6.96
CA VAL A 200 -5.39 -5.01 -8.22
C VAL A 200 -6.68 -4.20 -8.24
N ALA A 201 -7.80 -4.78 -7.82
CA ALA A 201 -9.08 -4.08 -7.74
C ALA A 201 -9.04 -2.90 -6.75
N ALA A 202 -8.39 -3.08 -5.61
CA ALA A 202 -8.18 -2.03 -4.61
C ALA A 202 -7.34 -0.89 -5.19
N ALA A 203 -6.21 -1.20 -5.82
CA ALA A 203 -5.33 -0.20 -6.43
C ALA A 203 -6.07 0.73 -7.42
N VAL A 204 -6.99 0.19 -8.23
CA VAL A 204 -7.79 0.97 -9.18
C VAL A 204 -8.93 1.75 -8.51
N CYS A 205 -9.45 1.26 -7.39
CA CYS A 205 -10.60 1.86 -6.70
C CYS A 205 -10.23 2.89 -5.62
N VAL A 206 -8.97 2.93 -5.17
CA VAL A 206 -8.49 3.82 -4.08
C VAL A 206 -8.83 5.30 -4.34
N ASP A 207 -8.75 5.74 -5.60
CA ASP A 207 -9.02 7.14 -5.95
C ASP A 207 -10.50 7.51 -5.92
N LYS A 208 -11.41 6.53 -6.03
CA LYS A 208 -12.86 6.78 -6.09
C LYS A 208 -13.54 6.75 -4.73
N VAL A 209 -13.10 5.93 -3.79
CA VAL A 209 -13.83 5.67 -2.53
C VAL A 209 -13.43 6.60 -1.38
N GLY A 210 -12.20 7.13 -1.40
CA GLY A 210 -11.66 7.95 -0.30
C GLY A 210 -10.93 7.12 0.76
N ARG A 211 -9.89 7.69 1.37
CA ARG A 211 -8.89 6.94 2.15
C ARG A 211 -9.42 6.54 3.52
N LYS A 212 -10.17 7.43 4.20
CA LYS A 212 -10.75 7.15 5.52
C LYS A 212 -11.84 6.08 5.43
N ALA A 213 -12.68 6.17 4.40
CA ALA A 213 -13.73 5.19 4.14
C ALA A 213 -13.14 3.79 3.88
N LEU A 214 -12.03 3.70 3.15
CA LEU A 214 -11.32 2.45 2.90
C LEU A 214 -10.71 1.85 4.17
N PHE A 215 -10.05 2.65 5.02
CA PHE A 215 -9.52 2.15 6.29
C PHE A 215 -10.64 1.64 7.23
N MET A 216 -11.78 2.34 7.27
CA MET A 216 -12.92 1.93 8.09
C MET A 216 -13.59 0.66 7.55
N SER A 217 -13.87 0.58 6.25
CA SER A 217 -14.50 -0.60 5.65
C SER A 217 -13.60 -1.83 5.76
N SER A 218 -12.30 -1.68 5.48
CA SER A 218 -11.29 -2.72 5.68
C SER A 218 -11.25 -3.21 7.13
N GLY A 219 -11.12 -2.29 8.09
CA GLY A 219 -11.07 -2.66 9.51
C GLY A 219 -12.33 -3.37 9.99
N ILE A 220 -13.52 -2.98 9.52
CA ILE A 220 -14.78 -3.64 9.87
C ILE A 220 -14.85 -5.05 9.27
N ILE A 221 -14.51 -5.20 7.98
CA ILE A 221 -14.51 -6.51 7.30
C ILE A 221 -13.54 -7.47 8.00
N MET A 222 -12.33 -7.00 8.32
CA MET A 222 -11.33 -7.80 9.04
C MET A 222 -11.81 -8.14 10.46
N LEU A 223 -12.37 -7.17 11.19
CA LEU A 223 -12.84 -7.39 12.56
C LEU A 223 -13.94 -8.45 12.62
N VAL A 224 -14.97 -8.32 11.78
CA VAL A 224 -16.09 -9.27 11.72
C VAL A 224 -15.58 -10.66 11.34
N SER A 225 -14.68 -10.74 10.36
CA SER A 225 -14.10 -12.01 9.93
C SER A 225 -13.30 -12.68 11.04
N TYR A 226 -12.45 -11.92 11.76
CA TYR A 226 -11.67 -12.46 12.88
C TYR A 226 -12.53 -12.88 14.06
N ILE A 227 -13.61 -12.16 14.38
CA ILE A 227 -14.55 -12.57 15.44
C ILE A 227 -15.19 -13.91 15.09
N ILE A 228 -15.62 -14.08 13.83
CA ILE A 228 -16.24 -15.33 13.37
C ILE A 228 -15.22 -16.47 13.36
N VAL A 229 -14.01 -16.23 12.83
CA VAL A 229 -12.91 -17.22 12.85
C VAL A 229 -12.57 -17.65 14.28
N THR A 230 -12.50 -16.71 15.22
CA THR A 230 -12.25 -17.00 16.64
C THR A 230 -13.38 -17.85 17.23
N GLY A 231 -14.65 -17.49 16.98
CA GLY A 231 -15.81 -18.22 17.49
C GLY A 231 -15.94 -19.63 16.90
N LEU A 232 -15.68 -19.79 15.60
CA LEU A 232 -15.67 -21.08 14.92
C LEU A 232 -14.52 -21.96 15.41
N SER A 233 -13.33 -21.38 15.60
CA SER A 233 -12.15 -22.11 16.11
C SER A 233 -12.36 -22.59 17.55
N GLY A 234 -12.91 -21.75 18.43
CA GLY A 234 -13.26 -22.15 19.80
C GLY A 234 -14.39 -23.19 19.85
N SER A 235 -15.38 -23.09 18.94
CA SER A 235 -16.45 -24.09 18.83
C SER A 235 -15.94 -25.43 18.31
N PHE A 236 -14.99 -25.41 17.37
CA PHE A 236 -14.34 -26.61 16.84
C PHE A 236 -13.49 -27.31 17.91
N ASP A 237 -12.75 -26.56 18.72
CA ASP A 237 -11.97 -27.11 19.85
C ASP A 237 -12.87 -27.87 20.85
N ALA A 238 -14.06 -27.33 21.13
CA ALA A 238 -15.02 -27.94 22.05
C ALA A 238 -15.80 -29.13 21.46
N THR A 239 -16.16 -29.08 20.16
CA THR A 239 -17.11 -30.03 19.56
C THR A 239 -16.50 -31.00 18.55
N LYS A 240 -15.32 -30.68 18.01
CA LYS A 240 -14.62 -31.41 16.93
C LYS A 240 -15.51 -31.73 15.71
N HIS A 241 -16.53 -30.92 15.46
CA HIS A 241 -17.42 -31.08 14.32
C HIS A 241 -16.73 -30.63 13.03
N GLY A 242 -16.45 -31.57 12.13
CA GLY A 242 -15.79 -31.33 10.83
C GLY A 242 -16.37 -30.16 10.00
N PRO A 243 -17.71 -29.97 9.91
CA PRO A 243 -18.29 -28.85 9.15
C PRO A 243 -17.98 -27.46 9.74
N THR A 244 -17.87 -27.36 11.07
CA THR A 244 -17.51 -26.12 11.76
C THR A 244 -16.12 -25.68 11.35
N GLY A 245 -15.25 -26.64 11.04
CA GLY A 245 -13.91 -26.34 10.62
C GLY A 245 -13.78 -25.87 9.18
N LEU A 246 -14.49 -26.52 8.26
CA LEU A 246 -14.57 -26.07 6.86
C LEU A 246 -15.12 -24.63 6.74
N ALA A 247 -15.97 -24.20 7.66
CA ALA A 247 -16.51 -22.84 7.69
C ALA A 247 -15.44 -21.77 7.99
N VAL A 248 -14.30 -22.10 8.62
CA VAL A 248 -13.22 -21.13 8.90
C VAL A 248 -12.57 -20.62 7.62
N VAL A 249 -12.40 -21.51 6.62
CA VAL A 249 -11.71 -21.21 5.37
C VAL A 249 -12.28 -19.99 4.64
N PRO A 250 -13.59 -19.91 4.28
CA PRO A 250 -14.13 -18.74 3.58
C PRO A 250 -13.99 -17.43 4.37
N PHE A 251 -14.06 -17.47 5.71
CA PHE A 251 -13.85 -16.26 6.52
C PHE A 251 -12.39 -15.80 6.53
N LEU A 252 -11.42 -16.70 6.34
CA LEU A 252 -10.02 -16.31 6.10
C LEU A 252 -9.88 -15.56 4.78
N PHE A 253 -10.55 -15.99 3.71
CA PHE A 253 -10.55 -15.27 2.41
C PHE A 253 -11.18 -13.89 2.54
N ILE A 254 -12.28 -13.75 3.30
CA ILE A 254 -12.92 -12.45 3.56
C ILE A 254 -12.02 -11.55 4.42
N CYS A 255 -11.27 -12.12 5.37
CA CYS A 255 -10.30 -11.35 6.14
C CYS A 255 -9.19 -10.77 5.25
N PHE A 256 -8.65 -11.57 4.33
CA PHE A 256 -7.64 -11.12 3.38
C PHE A 256 -8.19 -10.10 2.38
N LEU A 257 -9.44 -10.26 1.94
CA LEU A 257 -10.15 -9.23 1.18
C LEU A 257 -10.12 -7.89 1.91
N GLY A 258 -10.45 -7.87 3.21
CA GLY A 258 -10.38 -6.67 4.02
C GLY A 258 -8.98 -6.06 4.06
N TYR A 259 -7.95 -6.89 4.24
CA TYR A 259 -6.55 -6.45 4.27
C TYR A 259 -6.12 -5.81 2.94
N ASP A 260 -6.40 -6.47 1.81
CA ASP A 260 -5.98 -6.03 0.48
C ASP A 260 -6.69 -4.77 0.00
N LEU A 261 -7.94 -4.55 0.45
CA LEU A 261 -8.71 -3.36 0.10
C LEU A 261 -8.08 -2.06 0.61
N ALA A 262 -7.39 -2.08 1.76
CA ALA A 262 -6.86 -0.87 2.35
C ALA A 262 -5.38 -0.96 2.73
N LEU A 263 -4.99 -1.93 3.56
CA LEU A 263 -3.66 -1.95 4.15
C LEU A 263 -2.56 -2.19 3.10
N THR A 264 -2.81 -2.99 2.08
CA THR A 264 -1.83 -3.26 1.02
C THR A 264 -1.41 -1.97 0.27
N PRO A 265 -2.33 -1.18 -0.34
CA PRO A 265 -1.95 0.05 -1.04
C PRO A 265 -1.76 1.27 -0.12
N LEU A 266 -2.52 1.42 0.96
CA LEU A 266 -2.51 2.65 1.75
C LEU A 266 -1.32 2.76 2.70
N VAL A 267 -0.65 1.67 3.06
CA VAL A 267 0.53 1.72 3.95
C VAL A 267 1.67 2.56 3.36
N ILE A 268 1.78 2.61 2.02
CA ILE A 268 2.79 3.44 1.33
C ILE A 268 2.17 4.75 0.84
N SER A 269 0.97 4.70 0.26
CA SER A 269 0.34 5.89 -0.35
C SER A 269 -0.04 6.95 0.68
N TYR A 270 -0.60 6.55 1.83
CA TYR A 270 -1.09 7.49 2.82
C TYR A 270 0.03 8.32 3.49
N PRO A 271 1.18 7.75 3.92
CA PRO A 271 2.33 8.53 4.35
C PRO A 271 2.83 9.55 3.31
N VAL A 272 2.81 9.19 2.03
CA VAL A 272 3.26 10.08 0.95
C VAL A 272 2.33 11.30 0.82
N GLU A 273 1.02 11.11 1.02
CA GLU A 273 0.01 12.18 0.98
C GLU A 273 0.05 13.12 2.19
N ILE A 274 0.34 12.60 3.40
CA ILE A 274 0.29 13.42 4.63
C ILE A 274 1.56 14.23 4.89
N TRP A 275 2.73 13.78 4.43
CA TRP A 275 4.00 14.45 4.71
C TRP A 275 4.31 15.54 3.68
N PRO A 276 4.76 16.73 4.14
CA PRO A 276 5.31 17.75 3.25
C PRO A 276 6.57 17.22 2.57
N TYR A 277 6.83 17.71 1.35
CA TYR A 277 7.89 17.22 0.47
C TYR A 277 9.24 17.05 1.17
N GLN A 278 9.65 18.05 1.94
CA GLN A 278 10.94 18.09 2.63
C GLN A 278 11.13 16.99 3.69
N LEU A 279 10.04 16.54 4.32
CA LEU A 279 10.07 15.53 5.40
C LEU A 279 9.57 14.15 4.95
N ARG A 280 8.98 14.05 3.75
CA ARG A 280 8.31 12.86 3.25
C ARG A 280 9.19 11.62 3.24
N ALA A 281 10.42 11.73 2.74
CA ALA A 281 11.34 10.59 2.68
C ALA A 281 11.62 10.01 4.07
N ARG A 282 11.82 10.88 5.08
CA ARG A 282 12.09 10.47 6.47
C ARG A 282 10.84 9.95 7.17
N GLY A 283 9.68 10.53 6.89
CA GLY A 283 8.39 10.04 7.37
C GLY A 283 8.08 8.63 6.86
N LEU A 284 8.28 8.39 5.56
CA LEU A 284 8.11 7.06 4.95
C LEU A 284 9.12 6.05 5.51
N ALA A 285 10.39 6.45 5.66
CA ALA A 285 11.41 5.60 6.28
C ALA A 285 11.03 5.19 7.71
N THR A 286 10.48 6.12 8.50
CA THR A 286 10.00 5.84 9.86
C THR A 286 8.84 4.83 9.84
N CYS A 287 7.86 5.01 8.95
CA CYS A 287 6.75 4.06 8.76
C CYS A 287 7.26 2.65 8.43
N GLN A 288 8.24 2.55 7.52
CA GLN A 288 8.84 1.28 7.13
C GLN A 288 9.65 0.65 8.26
N MET A 289 10.42 1.43 9.02
CA MET A 289 11.17 0.94 10.18
C MET A 289 10.24 0.37 11.24
N VAL A 290 9.14 1.08 11.55
CA VAL A 290 8.14 0.59 12.51
C VAL A 290 7.48 -0.69 12.01
N SER A 291 7.17 -0.77 10.71
CA SER A 291 6.65 -1.99 10.10
C SER A 291 7.63 -3.16 10.21
N LEU A 292 8.92 -2.94 9.93
CA LEU A 292 9.95 -3.98 10.06
C LEU A 292 10.13 -4.44 11.51
N ALA A 293 10.12 -3.51 12.47
CA ALA A 293 10.16 -3.84 13.90
C ALA A 293 8.92 -4.65 14.33
N ALA A 294 7.74 -4.29 13.81
CA ALA A 294 6.50 -5.00 14.06
C ALA A 294 6.52 -6.42 13.47
N ILE A 295 7.07 -6.62 12.26
CA ILE A 295 7.29 -7.95 11.67
C ILE A 295 8.23 -8.77 12.53
N PHE A 296 9.38 -8.20 12.90
CA PHE A 296 10.37 -8.86 13.73
C PHE A 296 9.75 -9.38 15.04
N PHE A 297 8.95 -8.54 15.72
CA PHE A 297 8.21 -8.93 16.91
C PHE A 297 7.26 -10.11 16.66
N ASN A 298 6.47 -10.06 15.58
CA ASN A 298 5.55 -11.14 15.21
C ASN A 298 6.27 -12.47 14.93
N THR A 299 7.40 -12.44 14.22
CA THR A 299 8.13 -13.67 13.86
C THR A 299 8.57 -14.49 15.08
N PHE A 300 8.93 -13.83 16.19
CA PHE A 300 9.34 -14.53 17.42
C PHE A 300 8.19 -14.85 18.36
N ILE A 301 7.18 -13.99 18.43
CA ILE A 301 6.12 -14.12 19.45
C ILE A 301 4.95 -14.97 18.96
N ASN A 302 4.61 -14.90 17.68
CA ASN A 302 3.50 -15.68 17.12
C ASN A 302 3.64 -17.19 17.36
N PRO A 303 4.81 -17.85 17.17
CA PRO A 303 4.91 -19.28 17.45
C PRO A 303 4.80 -19.59 18.94
N ILE A 304 5.39 -18.77 19.82
CA ILE A 304 5.31 -18.94 21.28
C ILE A 304 3.86 -18.78 21.77
N ALA A 305 3.16 -17.76 21.25
CA ALA A 305 1.80 -17.46 21.63
C ALA A 305 0.80 -18.48 21.06
N LEU A 306 1.00 -18.95 19.83
CA LEU A 306 0.20 -20.02 19.26
C LEU A 306 0.36 -21.31 20.06
N ASP A 307 1.58 -21.69 20.45
CA ASP A 307 1.81 -22.89 21.26
C ASP A 307 1.12 -22.81 22.64
N ALA A 308 1.26 -21.67 23.32
CA ALA A 308 0.75 -21.50 24.68
C ALA A 308 -0.77 -21.24 24.76
N ILE A 309 -1.33 -20.49 23.81
CA ILE A 309 -2.67 -19.88 23.92
C ILE A 309 -3.61 -20.37 22.79
N GLN A 310 -3.07 -21.00 21.74
CA GLN A 310 -3.81 -21.65 20.65
C GLN A 310 -4.89 -20.72 20.07
N TRP A 311 -6.15 -21.17 19.98
CA TRP A 311 -7.25 -20.39 19.41
C TRP A 311 -7.56 -19.09 20.17
N LYS A 312 -7.19 -18.97 21.45
CA LYS A 312 -7.42 -17.73 22.22
C LYS A 312 -6.49 -16.61 21.75
N TYR A 313 -5.43 -16.92 21.00
CA TYR A 313 -4.52 -15.91 20.45
C TYR A 313 -5.23 -15.00 19.45
N TYR A 314 -6.29 -15.48 18.78
CA TYR A 314 -7.09 -14.67 17.87
C TYR A 314 -7.79 -13.47 18.54
N PHE A 315 -8.08 -13.54 19.85
CA PHE A 315 -8.63 -12.39 20.58
C PHE A 315 -7.67 -11.20 20.62
N VAL A 316 -6.36 -11.44 20.61
CA VAL A 316 -5.35 -10.37 20.58
C VAL A 316 -5.49 -9.58 19.28
N PHE A 317 -5.67 -10.27 18.14
CA PHE A 317 -5.90 -9.62 16.85
C PHE A 317 -7.21 -8.87 16.79
N VAL A 318 -8.29 -9.40 17.39
CA VAL A 318 -9.57 -8.69 17.51
C VAL A 318 -9.39 -7.36 18.26
N VAL A 319 -8.68 -7.37 19.40
CA VAL A 319 -8.41 -6.14 20.18
C VAL A 319 -7.57 -5.15 19.37
N ILE A 320 -6.55 -5.62 18.65
CA ILE A 320 -5.72 -4.77 17.79
C ILE A 320 -6.55 -4.16 16.64
N LEU A 321 -7.44 -4.92 16.02
CA LEU A 321 -8.32 -4.43 14.95
C LEU A 321 -9.33 -3.39 15.47
N VAL A 322 -9.85 -3.56 16.69
CA VAL A 322 -10.67 -2.53 17.35
C VAL A 322 -9.84 -1.27 17.61
N ALA A 323 -8.61 -1.41 18.11
CA ALA A 323 -7.70 -0.28 18.33
C ALA A 323 -7.36 0.42 17.01
N MET A 324 -7.19 -0.33 15.91
CA MET A 324 -6.99 0.21 14.57
C MET A 324 -8.21 1.01 14.12
N LEU A 325 -9.43 0.49 14.25
CA LEU A 325 -10.66 1.19 13.87
C LEU A 325 -10.85 2.48 14.66
N PHE A 326 -10.59 2.43 15.98
CA PHE A 326 -10.66 3.61 16.83
C PHE A 326 -9.60 4.66 16.41
N SER A 327 -8.36 4.22 16.20
CA SER A 327 -7.26 5.07 15.74
C SER A 327 -7.56 5.71 14.38
N ALA A 328 -8.10 4.94 13.43
CA ALA A 328 -8.52 5.40 12.11
C ALA A 328 -9.67 6.42 12.19
N TRP A 329 -10.64 6.20 13.08
CA TRP A 329 -11.78 7.11 13.22
C TRP A 329 -11.37 8.49 13.74
N PHE A 330 -10.56 8.53 14.79
CA PHE A 330 -10.19 9.78 15.48
C PHE A 330 -9.03 10.52 14.83
N THR A 331 -8.06 9.79 14.27
CA THR A 331 -6.73 10.36 14.02
C THR A 331 -6.43 10.50 12.54
N TYR A 332 -7.10 9.74 11.67
CA TYR A 332 -6.84 9.71 10.23
C TYR A 332 -7.79 10.68 9.52
N PRO A 333 -7.29 11.82 9.01
CA PRO A 333 -8.08 12.70 8.16
C PRO A 333 -8.33 12.09 6.78
N GLU A 334 -9.41 12.54 6.14
CA GLU A 334 -9.70 12.24 4.74
C GLU A 334 -8.81 13.10 3.83
N THR A 335 -8.08 12.44 2.94
CA THR A 335 -7.13 13.06 1.99
C THR A 335 -7.68 13.13 0.56
N ARG A 336 -8.85 12.54 0.27
CA ARG A 336 -9.44 12.50 -1.07
C ARG A 336 -9.63 13.89 -1.69
N GLY A 337 -9.06 14.08 -2.89
CA GLY A 337 -9.30 15.26 -3.74
C GLY A 337 -8.77 16.58 -3.17
N ARG A 338 -7.96 16.54 -2.11
CA ARG A 338 -7.33 17.71 -1.52
C ARG A 338 -5.91 17.87 -2.06
N THR A 339 -5.52 19.09 -2.36
CA THR A 339 -4.14 19.38 -2.72
C THR A 339 -3.24 19.14 -1.49
N LEU A 340 -1.96 18.83 -1.73
CA LEU A 340 -0.97 18.65 -0.66
C LEU A 340 -0.91 19.84 0.29
N GLU A 341 -1.23 21.04 -0.20
CA GLU A 341 -1.27 22.31 0.54
C GLU A 341 -2.47 22.37 1.50
N THR A 342 -3.67 21.96 1.06
CA THR A 342 -4.85 21.86 1.94
C THR A 342 -4.69 20.77 2.99
N ILE A 343 -3.98 19.68 2.67
CA ILE A 343 -3.61 18.65 3.65
C ILE A 343 -2.63 19.25 4.65
N ALA A 344 -1.61 20.00 4.22
CA ALA A 344 -0.70 20.67 5.14
C ALA A 344 -1.44 21.60 6.12
N TRP A 345 -2.39 22.38 5.62
CA TRP A 345 -3.26 23.24 6.43
C TRP A 345 -4.13 22.47 7.45
N LEU A 346 -4.64 21.30 7.08
CA LEU A 346 -5.45 20.46 7.97
C LEU A 346 -4.66 19.96 9.20
N PHE A 347 -3.37 19.72 9.03
CA PHE A 347 -2.48 19.21 10.07
C PHE A 347 -1.79 20.32 10.88
N ASP A 348 -1.37 21.41 10.22
CA ASP A 348 -0.58 22.47 10.85
C ASP A 348 -1.41 23.73 11.22
N LYS A 349 -2.70 23.80 10.83
CA LYS A 349 -3.60 24.96 11.05
C LYS A 349 -2.88 26.29 10.71
N GLU A 350 -2.97 27.31 11.56
CA GLU A 350 -2.34 28.65 11.38
C GLU A 350 -0.79 28.65 11.32
N GLN A 351 -0.10 27.53 11.59
CA GLN A 351 1.36 27.45 11.52
C GLN A 351 1.90 26.89 10.19
N ALA A 352 1.02 26.61 9.23
CA ALA A 352 1.42 26.22 7.89
C ALA A 352 2.14 27.41 7.22
N ASN A 353 3.47 27.37 7.16
CA ASN A 353 4.31 28.22 6.31
C ASN A 353 4.10 27.84 4.83
N VAL A 354 2.85 27.87 4.37
CA VAL A 354 2.46 27.71 2.98
C VAL A 354 1.75 29.01 2.64
N GLY A 355 2.33 29.79 1.72
CA GLY A 355 1.95 31.17 1.44
C GLY A 355 0.43 31.39 1.47
N ILE A 356 0.00 32.26 2.38
CA ILE A 356 -1.40 32.58 2.74
C ILE A 356 -2.24 33.12 1.56
N VAL A 357 -1.68 33.30 0.35
CA VAL A 357 -2.32 34.12 -0.69
C VAL A 357 -3.21 33.33 -1.67
N LEU A 358 -3.17 31.99 -1.73
CA LEU A 358 -3.94 31.23 -2.74
C LEU A 358 -5.15 30.44 -2.21
N ALA A 359 -5.30 30.30 -0.89
CA ALA A 359 -6.36 29.49 -0.30
C ALA A 359 -7.66 30.28 -0.04
N GLU A 360 -7.57 31.55 0.36
CA GLU A 360 -8.77 32.41 0.55
C GLU A 360 -9.46 32.70 -0.79
N ASP A 361 -8.70 32.96 -1.86
CA ASP A 361 -9.25 33.30 -3.18
C ASP A 361 -10.02 32.15 -3.87
N LYS A 362 -9.71 30.88 -3.52
CA LYS A 362 -10.43 29.71 -4.08
C LYS A 362 -11.65 29.29 -3.26
N LEU A 363 -11.69 29.62 -1.97
CA LEU A 363 -12.85 29.34 -1.13
C LEU A 363 -13.99 30.34 -1.42
N GLU A 364 -13.69 31.63 -1.62
CA GLU A 364 -14.71 32.62 -2.02
C GLU A 364 -15.23 32.39 -3.46
N GLY A 365 -14.40 31.89 -4.37
CA GLY A 365 -14.81 31.60 -5.75
C GLY A 365 -15.74 30.39 -5.94
N THR A 366 -15.84 29.49 -4.94
CA THR A 366 -16.61 28.24 -5.06
C THR A 366 -18.03 28.34 -4.47
N GLU A 367 -18.32 29.36 -3.67
CA GLU A 367 -19.66 29.56 -3.08
C GLU A 367 -20.64 30.37 -3.97
N MET A 368 -20.22 30.86 -5.15
CA MET A 368 -21.09 31.67 -6.05
C MET A 368 -21.71 30.94 -7.26
N HIS A 369 -21.70 29.60 -7.31
CA HIS A 369 -22.37 28.85 -8.38
C HIS A 369 -23.31 27.75 -7.85
N ILE A 370 -24.28 28.16 -7.05
CA ILE A 370 -25.57 27.47 -6.95
C ILE A 370 -26.64 28.55 -7.07
N GLU A 371 -26.95 28.94 -8.31
CA GLU A 371 -28.14 29.74 -8.61
C GLU A 371 -29.31 28.76 -8.75
N ASP A 372 -30.23 28.78 -7.78
CA ASP A 372 -31.54 28.13 -7.84
C ASP A 372 -32.30 28.65 -9.09
N PRO A 373 -32.88 27.78 -9.93
CA PRO A 373 -33.72 28.25 -11.03
C PRO A 373 -35.06 28.73 -10.46
N SER A 374 -35.22 30.06 -10.37
CA SER A 374 -36.52 30.69 -10.09
C SER A 374 -37.46 30.61 -11.31
N PRO A 375 -38.79 30.67 -11.10
CA PRO A 375 -39.79 30.13 -12.00
C PRO A 375 -40.08 31.03 -13.22
N GLU A 376 -40.27 30.39 -14.38
CA GLU A 376 -40.70 31.03 -15.63
C GLU A 376 -42.04 31.79 -15.48
N GLU A 377 -41.99 33.12 -15.59
CA GLU A 377 -43.14 33.93 -16.00
C GLU A 377 -43.17 34.02 -17.53
N SER A 378 -44.27 33.56 -18.10
CA SER A 378 -44.58 33.57 -19.53
C SER A 378 -44.82 35.00 -20.02
N HIS A 379 -43.94 35.46 -20.92
CA HIS A 379 -44.12 36.71 -21.63
C HIS A 379 -45.27 36.62 -22.65
N ASN A 380 -46.24 37.49 -22.43
CA ASN A 380 -47.41 37.76 -23.25
C ASN A 380 -47.00 38.61 -24.48
N GLU A 381 -47.06 38.05 -25.70
CA GLU A 381 -47.03 38.82 -26.95
C GLU A 381 -48.45 39.12 -27.45
N LYS A 382 -48.72 40.42 -27.57
CA LYS A 382 -49.84 41.07 -28.29
C LYS A 382 -50.01 40.40 -29.67
N GLY A 383 -51.18 40.03 -30.19
CA GLY A 383 -52.46 40.75 -30.25
C GLY A 383 -52.69 41.25 -31.69
N ALA A 384 -53.49 40.54 -32.50
CA ALA A 384 -54.12 41.10 -33.71
C ALA A 384 -55.35 40.27 -34.17
N ARG A 385 -56.51 40.95 -34.15
CA ARG A 385 -57.66 40.79 -35.08
C ARG A 385 -57.13 40.92 -36.53
N VAL A 386 -57.56 40.20 -37.56
CA VAL A 386 -58.89 39.94 -38.15
C VAL A 386 -58.80 38.67 -38.99
#